data_AF-A0AAV4D4K6-F1
#
_entry.id   AF-A0AAV4D4K6-F1
#
_cell.length_a   1.000
_cell.length_b   1.000
_cell.length_c   1.000
_cell.angle_alpha   90.00
_cell.angle_beta   90.00
_cell.angle_gamma   90.00
#
_symmetry.space_group_name_H-M   'P 1'
#
loop_
_entity.id
_entity.type
_entity.pdbx_description
1 polymer ?
#
loop_
_entity_poly.entity_id
_entity_poly.type
_entity_poly.pdbx_seq_one_letter_code
_entity_poly.pdbx_strand_id
1 'polypeptide(L)'
;MYLMANFCSANQKLSDVLWERIMQPGFTIGGRYAGVIPIFLMFMAWAGFTIGILLLMEGLSAFLHTLRLHWVEFQSKFYFGEGIAFEPMSFAKICEDMSREDEEELSI
;
A
#
# COMPACT_ATOMS: atom_id res chain seq x y z
N MET A 1 -19.41 -1.50 -12.52
CA MET A 1 -19.09 -0.61 -13.66
C MET A 1 -19.45 0.85 -13.37
N TYR A 2 -20.72 1.18 -13.05
CA TYR A 2 -21.12 2.57 -12.69
C TYR A 2 -20.38 3.18 -11.49
N LEU A 3 -20.12 2.40 -10.44
CA LEU A 3 -19.36 2.87 -9.26
C LEU A 3 -17.90 3.23 -9.60
N MET A 4 -17.24 2.40 -10.42
CA MET A 4 -15.84 2.61 -10.83
C MET A 4 -15.70 3.83 -11.75
N ALA A 5 -16.67 4.04 -12.65
CA ALA A 5 -16.71 5.21 -13.53
C ALA A 5 -16.90 6.53 -12.75
N ASN A 6 -17.74 6.53 -11.71
CA ASN A 6 -17.94 7.69 -10.84
C ASN A 6 -16.68 8.02 -10.01
N PHE A 7 -15.97 7.00 -9.52
CA PHE A 7 -14.73 7.17 -8.77
C PHE A 7 -13.60 7.75 -9.64
N CYS A 8 -13.40 7.22 -10.85
CA CYS A 8 -12.45 7.76 -11.81
C CYS A 8 -12.75 9.23 -12.15
N SER A 9 -14.04 9.55 -12.35
CA SER A 9 -14.49 10.93 -12.60
C SER A 9 -14.24 11.88 -11.42
N ALA A 10 -14.37 11.40 -10.19
CA ALA A 10 -14.13 12.20 -8.99
C ALA A 10 -12.63 12.50 -8.80
N ASN A 11 -11.77 11.52 -9.04
CA ASN A 11 -10.33 11.69 -8.91
C ASN A 11 -9.72 12.52 -10.04
N GLN A 12 -10.25 12.39 -11.26
CA GLN A 12 -9.88 13.26 -12.36
C GLN A 12 -10.25 14.72 -12.07
N LYS A 13 -11.48 14.97 -11.59
CA LYS A 13 -11.92 16.31 -11.17
C LYS A 13 -11.09 16.86 -10.01
N LEU A 14 -10.71 16.02 -9.05
CA LEU A 14 -9.85 16.43 -7.94
C LEU A 14 -8.46 16.83 -8.43
N SER A 15 -7.87 16.10 -9.38
CA SER A 15 -6.58 16.43 -9.99
C SER A 15 -6.63 17.76 -10.75
N ASP A 16 -7.70 18.01 -11.52
CA ASP A 16 -7.89 19.26 -12.23
C ASP A 16 -8.00 20.45 -11.27
N VAL A 17 -8.74 20.29 -10.16
CA VAL A 17 -8.85 21.31 -9.10
C VAL A 17 -7.53 21.52 -8.37
N LEU A 18 -6.75 20.46 -8.15
CA LEU A 18 -5.46 20.52 -7.49
C LEU A 18 -4.42 21.24 -8.36
N TRP A 19 -4.44 21.01 -9.67
CA TRP A 19 -3.67 21.79 -10.66
C TRP A 19 -4.05 23.26 -10.63
N GLU A 20 -5.36 23.56 -10.67
CA GLU A 20 -5.85 24.93 -10.66
C GLU A 20 -5.41 25.67 -9.39
N ARG A 21 -5.56 25.04 -8.22
CA ARG A 21 -5.28 25.68 -6.93
C ARG A 21 -3.79 25.81 -6.60
N ILE A 22 -2.91 24.99 -7.19
CA ILE A 22 -1.48 24.96 -6.83
C ILE A 22 -0.60 25.57 -7.92
N MET A 23 -0.91 25.37 -9.22
CA MET A 23 -0.09 25.89 -10.33
C MET A 23 -0.48 27.31 -10.77
N GLN A 24 -1.76 27.71 -10.72
CA GLN A 24 -2.16 29.09 -11.06
C GLN A 24 -1.50 30.17 -10.20
N PRO A 25 -1.40 30.06 -8.86
CA PRO A 25 -0.73 31.09 -8.05
C PRO A 25 0.79 31.11 -8.24
N GLY A 26 1.39 30.03 -8.77
CA GLY A 26 2.82 30.00 -9.08
C GLY A 26 3.18 30.88 -10.27
N PHE A 27 2.31 30.95 -11.27
CA PHE A 27 2.54 31.74 -12.48
C PHE A 27 2.32 33.26 -12.29
N THR A 28 1.57 33.68 -11.28
CA THR A 28 1.25 35.10 -11.05
C THR A 28 2.33 35.84 -10.23
N ILE A 29 3.27 35.14 -9.62
CA ILE A 29 4.44 35.72 -8.92
C ILE A 29 5.52 36.04 -9.97
N GLY A 30 5.21 37.01 -10.83
CA GLY A 30 6.04 37.45 -11.94
C GLY A 30 7.11 38.46 -11.53
N GLY A 31 8.25 37.98 -11.04
CA GLY A 31 9.50 38.74 -10.98
C GLY A 31 10.50 38.20 -12.00
N ARG A 32 10.96 39.03 -12.95
CA ARG A 32 11.74 38.65 -14.16
C ARG A 32 12.99 37.76 -13.92
N TYR A 33 13.51 37.70 -12.69
CA TYR A 33 14.63 36.84 -12.29
C TYR A 33 14.49 36.19 -10.89
N ALA A 34 13.67 36.75 -9.98
CA ALA A 34 13.52 36.24 -8.62
C ALA A 34 12.43 35.15 -8.48
N GLY A 35 11.56 34.98 -9.48
CA GLY A 35 10.44 34.04 -9.42
C GLY A 35 10.80 32.57 -9.70
N VAL A 36 12.00 32.28 -10.24
CA VAL A 36 12.38 30.92 -10.66
C VAL A 36 12.49 29.95 -9.49
N ILE A 37 13.07 30.39 -8.37
CA ILE A 37 13.25 29.56 -7.18
C ILE A 37 11.90 29.16 -6.53
N PRO A 38 10.96 30.09 -6.25
CA PRO A 38 9.68 29.71 -5.66
C PRO A 38 8.81 28.88 -6.62
N ILE A 39 8.85 29.13 -7.93
CA ILE A 39 8.09 28.33 -8.89
C ILE A 39 8.60 26.88 -8.94
N PHE A 40 9.92 26.68 -8.83
CA PHE A 40 10.51 25.35 -8.84
C PHE A 40 10.15 24.56 -7.57
N LEU A 41 10.20 25.20 -6.40
CA LEU A 41 9.76 24.59 -5.14
C LEU A 41 8.27 24.24 -5.18
N MET A 42 7.43 25.14 -5.71
CA MET A 42 5.99 24.90 -5.80
C MET A 42 5.66 23.80 -6.81
N PHE A 43 6.43 23.69 -7.89
CA PHE A 43 6.33 22.58 -8.85
C PHE A 43 6.72 21.24 -8.23
N MET A 44 7.79 21.20 -7.42
CA MET A 44 8.19 19.99 -6.71
C MET A 44 7.16 19.57 -5.66
N ALA A 45 6.60 20.53 -4.92
CA ALA A 45 5.53 20.29 -3.96
C ALA A 45 4.26 19.77 -4.65
N TRP A 46 3.88 20.37 -5.78
CA TRP A 46 2.76 19.92 -6.61
C TRP A 46 2.98 18.48 -7.08
N ALA A 47 4.11 18.18 -7.72
CA ALA A 47 4.43 16.84 -8.22
C ALA A 47 4.45 15.79 -7.09
N GLY A 48 5.00 16.14 -5.93
CA GLY A 48 5.01 15.28 -4.74
C GLY A 48 3.60 15.00 -4.21
N PHE A 49 2.74 16.00 -4.14
CA PHE A 49 1.34 15.83 -3.73
C PHE A 49 0.54 15.00 -4.74
N THR A 50 0.76 15.19 -6.04
CA THR A 50 0.10 14.42 -7.09
C THR A 50 0.49 12.95 -7.01
N ILE A 51 1.77 12.64 -6.85
CA ILE A 51 2.26 11.26 -6.71
C ILE A 51 1.83 10.66 -5.36
N GLY A 52 1.90 11.42 -4.26
CA GLY A 52 1.53 10.92 -2.95
C GLY A 52 0.02 10.70 -2.79
N ILE A 53 -0.79 11.73 -3.04
CA ILE A 53 -2.22 11.73 -2.72
C ILE A 53 -3.05 11.00 -3.78
N LEU A 54 -2.83 11.26 -5.08
CA LEU A 54 -3.67 10.67 -6.14
C LEU A 54 -3.27 9.22 -6.40
N LEU A 55 -1.98 8.89 -6.33
CA LEU A 55 -1.50 7.53 -6.59
C LEU A 55 -1.77 6.58 -5.41
N LEU A 56 -1.68 7.03 -4.15
CA LEU A 56 -2.08 6.18 -3.02
C LEU A 56 -3.59 5.96 -2.96
N MET A 57 -4.39 7.00 -3.17
CA MET A 57 -5.85 6.89 -3.00
C MET A 57 -6.50 6.05 -4.12
N GLU A 58 -6.05 6.21 -5.36
CA GLU A 58 -6.53 5.40 -6.49
C GLU A 58 -5.79 4.06 -6.61
N GLY A 59 -4.46 4.10 -6.50
CA GLY A 59 -3.60 2.95 -6.77
C GLY A 59 -3.70 1.87 -5.69
N LEU A 60 -3.84 2.24 -4.41
CA LEU A 60 -4.00 1.26 -3.35
C LEU A 60 -5.38 0.57 -3.40
N SER A 61 -6.44 1.33 -3.76
CA SER A 61 -7.78 0.78 -3.97
C SER A 61 -7.81 -0.22 -5.13
N ALA A 62 -7.17 0.13 -6.25
CA ALA A 62 -6.99 -0.77 -7.39
C ALA A 62 -6.12 -1.98 -7.02
N PHE A 63 -5.02 -1.79 -6.29
CA PHE A 63 -4.14 -2.87 -5.84
C PHE A 63 -4.87 -3.85 -4.91
N LEU A 64 -5.58 -3.37 -3.89
CA LEU A 64 -6.37 -4.21 -2.98
C LEU A 64 -7.51 -4.95 -3.70
N HIS A 65 -8.12 -4.32 -4.70
CA HIS A 65 -9.11 -4.99 -5.54
C HIS A 65 -8.49 -6.16 -6.33
N THR A 66 -7.34 -5.92 -6.95
CA THR A 66 -6.59 -6.96 -7.66
C THR A 66 -6.04 -8.04 -6.71
N LEU A 67 -5.66 -7.68 -5.49
CA LEU A 67 -5.17 -8.61 -4.46
C LEU A 67 -6.31 -9.45 -3.89
N ARG A 68 -7.53 -8.92 -3.78
CA ARG A 68 -8.72 -9.69 -3.42
C ARG A 68 -9.09 -10.72 -4.50
N LEU A 69 -9.01 -10.32 -5.76
CA LEU A 69 -9.13 -11.26 -6.89
C LEU A 69 -8.01 -12.31 -6.83
N HIS A 70 -6.76 -11.89 -6.66
CA HIS A 70 -5.61 -12.80 -6.53
C HIS A 70 -5.81 -13.81 -5.40
N TRP A 71 -6.21 -13.36 -4.22
CA TRP A 71 -6.42 -14.26 -3.11
C TRP A 71 -7.60 -15.21 -3.37
N VAL A 72 -8.78 -14.72 -3.78
CA VAL A 72 -9.96 -15.58 -3.96
C VAL A 72 -9.80 -16.54 -5.15
N GLU A 73 -9.11 -16.12 -6.20
CA GLU A 73 -8.93 -16.86 -7.45
C GLU A 73 -7.71 -17.79 -7.37
N PHE A 74 -6.66 -17.44 -6.63
CA PHE A 74 -5.44 -18.25 -6.46
C PHE A 74 -5.50 -19.21 -5.26
N GLN A 75 -6.11 -18.85 -4.11
CA GLN A 75 -6.34 -19.81 -3.01
C GLN A 75 -7.33 -20.90 -3.39
N SER A 76 -8.44 -20.56 -4.05
CA SER A 76 -9.47 -21.54 -4.37
C SER A 76 -9.07 -22.52 -5.49
N LYS A 77 -7.95 -22.27 -6.20
CA LYS A 77 -7.48 -23.10 -7.32
C LYS A 77 -6.16 -23.83 -7.05
N PHE A 78 -5.30 -23.32 -6.17
CA PHE A 78 -3.99 -23.92 -5.86
C PHE A 78 -3.78 -24.24 -4.38
N TYR A 79 -4.71 -23.87 -3.49
CA TYR A 79 -4.69 -24.20 -2.07
C TYR A 79 -5.85 -25.13 -1.76
N PHE A 80 -5.76 -26.37 -2.24
CA PHE A 80 -6.50 -27.46 -1.62
C PHE A 80 -5.97 -27.55 -0.19
N GLY A 81 -6.77 -27.19 0.81
CA GLY A 81 -6.38 -27.08 2.23
C GLY A 81 -6.03 -28.42 2.90
N GLU A 82 -5.27 -29.26 2.20
CA GLU A 82 -4.77 -30.58 2.61
C GLU A 82 -3.25 -30.57 2.79
N GLY A 83 -2.66 -29.39 3.06
CA GLY A 83 -1.25 -29.26 3.43
C GLY A 83 -1.12 -29.15 4.95
N ILE A 84 -0.49 -30.14 5.60
CA ILE A 84 0.06 -29.93 6.94
C ILE A 84 1.04 -28.75 6.86
N ALA A 85 0.97 -27.83 7.82
CA ALA A 85 2.03 -26.83 7.96
C ALA A 85 3.34 -27.59 8.18
N PHE A 86 4.34 -27.34 7.33
CA PHE A 86 5.64 -27.97 7.47
C PHE A 86 6.29 -27.46 8.75
N GLU A 87 6.11 -28.20 9.85
CA GLU A 87 6.88 -28.00 11.07
C GLU A 87 8.18 -28.78 10.90
N PRO A 88 9.33 -28.11 10.69
CA PRO A 88 10.60 -28.81 10.59
C PRO A 88 10.86 -29.52 11.93
N MET A 89 11.16 -30.82 11.87
CA MET A 89 11.65 -31.55 13.04
C MET A 89 12.98 -30.95 13.48
N SER A 90 12.93 -30.05 14.46
CA SER A 90 14.10 -29.52 15.14
C SER A 90 14.40 -30.42 16.34
N PHE A 91 15.53 -31.13 16.28
CA PHE A 91 16.00 -31.96 17.38
C PHE A 91 16.17 -31.19 18.71
N ALA A 92 16.37 -29.87 18.66
CA ALA A 92 16.40 -29.02 19.85
C ALA A 92 15.06 -29.00 20.58
N LYS A 93 13.94 -28.94 19.84
CA LYS A 93 12.57 -28.90 20.38
C LYS A 93 12.19 -30.24 21.03
N ILE A 94 12.64 -31.34 20.42
CA ILE A 94 12.46 -32.70 20.95
C ILE A 94 13.25 -32.90 22.25
N CYS A 95 14.47 -32.37 22.31
CA CYS A 95 15.31 -32.49 23.51
C CYS A 95 14.79 -31.65 24.68
N GLU A 96 14.21 -30.47 24.39
CA GLU A 96 13.61 -29.58 25.39
C GLU A 96 12.29 -30.15 25.96
N ASP A 97 11.41 -30.70 25.11
CA ASP A 97 10.18 -31.36 25.59
C ASP A 97 10.50 -32.63 26.42
N MET A 98 11.52 -33.41 26.04
CA MET A 98 11.98 -34.55 26.83
C MET A 98 12.49 -34.13 28.21
N SER A 99 13.27 -33.04 28.29
CA SER A 99 13.73 -32.52 29.59
C SER A 99 12.62 -31.92 30.46
N ARG A 100 11.51 -31.47 29.84
CA ARG A 100 10.36 -30.90 30.54
C ARG A 100 9.46 -31.99 31.13
N GLU A 101 9.36 -33.14 30.47
CA GLU A 101 8.69 -34.34 31.00
C GLU A 101 9.47 -34.92 32.20
N ASP A 102 10.80 -34.91 32.14
CA ASP A 102 11.66 -35.35 33.27
C ASP A 102 11.54 -34.42 34.51
N GLU A 103 11.28 -33.12 34.32
CA GLU A 103 11.04 -32.16 35.43
C GLU A 103 9.63 -32.28 36.04
N GLU A 104 8.61 -32.60 35.24
CA GLU A 104 7.23 -32.81 35.72
C GLU A 104 7.09 -34.12 36.52
N GLU A 105 7.76 -35.20 36.13
CA GLU A 105 7.76 -36.49 36.86
C GLU A 105 8.52 -36.42 38.20
N LEU A 106 9.44 -35.46 38.37
CA LEU A 106 10.20 -35.24 39.61
C LEU A 106 9.47 -34.34 40.64
N SER A 107 8.30 -33.80 40.26
CA SER A 107 7.47 -32.90 41.08
C SER A 107 6.19 -33.54 41.65
N ILE A 108 5.95 -34.82 41.32
CA ILE A 108 4.85 -35.67 41.87
C ILE A 108 5.40 -36.57 42.98
#